data_AF-A0A6L8BAV2-F1
#
_entry.id   AF-A0A6L8BAV2-F1
#
_cell.length_a   1.000
_cell.length_b   1.000
_cell.length_c   1.000
_cell.angle_alpha   90.00
_cell.angle_beta   90.00
_cell.angle_gamma   90.00
#
_symmetry.space_group_name_H-M   'P 1'
#
loop_
_entity.id
_entity.type
_entity.pdbx_description
1 polymer ?
#
loop_
_entity_poly.entity_id
_entity_poly.type
_entity_poly.pdbx_seq_one_letter_code
_entity_poly.pdbx_strand_id
1 'polypeptide(L)' 'MREVQGRKMQFGQVAIGDIWLDPNSRDDIPAVLKGLQHRYVERREELFGLLEAHIRPGTDRTVGRPGMDLWRRLVLGVLK' A
#
# COMPACT_ATOMS: atom_id res chain seq x y z
N MET A 1 -7.57 15.75 -3.18
CA MET A 1 -6.12 15.50 -3.02
C MET A 1 -5.84 14.01 -2.91
N ARG A 2 -4.95 13.47 -3.76
CA ARG A 2 -4.53 12.06 -3.80
C ARG A 2 -3.15 11.89 -3.19
N GLU A 3 -3.11 11.42 -1.95
CA GLU A 3 -1.88 11.14 -1.19
C GLU A 3 -1.39 9.69 -1.47
N VAL A 4 -0.09 9.42 -1.32
CA VAL A 4 0.45 8.05 -1.44
C VAL A 4 -0.01 7.16 -0.29
N GLN A 5 0.06 7.70 0.93
CA GLN A 5 -0.44 7.07 2.14
C GLN A 5 -0.89 8.20 3.08
N GLY A 6 -1.97 7.97 3.83
CA GLY A 6 -2.46 8.96 4.80
C GLY A 6 -1.43 9.26 5.88
N ARG A 7 -1.33 10.54 6.27
CA ARG A 7 -0.41 11.02 7.32
C ARG A 7 -0.66 10.41 8.71
N LYS A 8 -1.90 10.00 8.98
CA LYS A 8 -2.29 9.37 10.26
C LYS A 8 -3.01 8.06 9.96
N MET A 9 -2.68 7.03 10.72
CA MET A 9 -3.46 5.80 10.72
C MET A 9 -4.84 6.05 11.31
N GLN A 10 -5.85 5.36 10.78
CA GLN A 10 -7.19 5.39 11.35
C GLN A 10 -7.33 4.33 12.44
N PHE A 11 -8.33 4.49 13.31
CA PHE A 11 -8.63 3.52 14.34
C PHE A 11 -8.83 2.11 13.74
N GLY A 12 -8.21 1.10 14.35
CA GLY A 12 -8.25 -0.28 13.88
C GLY A 12 -7.26 -0.62 12.76
N GLN A 13 -6.42 0.33 12.31
CA GLN A 13 -5.35 0.06 11.36
C GLN A 13 -4.04 -0.27 12.07
N VAL A 14 -3.26 -1.15 11.44
CA VAL A 14 -1.89 -1.49 11.81
C VAL A 14 -1.01 -1.28 10.57
N ALA A 15 0.23 -0.86 10.76
CA ALA A 15 1.16 -0.75 9.63
C ALA A 15 1.49 -2.15 9.11
N ILE A 16 1.66 -2.30 7.80
CA ILE A 16 1.97 -3.61 7.20
C ILE A 16 3.26 -4.22 7.77
N GLY A 17 4.23 -3.38 8.18
CA GLY A 17 5.46 -3.81 8.85
C GLY A 17 5.24 -4.54 10.18
N ASP A 18 4.13 -4.25 10.87
CA ASP A 18 3.81 -4.80 12.19
C ASP A 18 2.83 -5.99 12.11
N ILE A 19 2.37 -6.35 10.90
CA ILE A 19 1.45 -7.49 10.70
C ILE A 19 2.22 -8.80 10.85
N TRP A 20 1.80 -9.63 11.80
CA TRP A 20 2.28 -11.02 11.87
C TRP A 20 1.58 -11.87 10.80
N LEU A 21 2.37 -12.55 9.98
CA LEU A 21 1.89 -13.40 8.88
C LEU A 21 2.35 -14.84 9.09
N ASP A 22 1.40 -15.75 9.32
CA ASP A 22 1.68 -17.17 9.55
C ASP A 22 2.44 -17.78 8.37
N PRO A 23 3.67 -18.30 8.57
CA PRO A 23 4.43 -18.98 7.53
C PRO A 23 3.83 -20.32 7.07
N ASN A 24 2.95 -20.93 7.86
CA ASN A 24 2.32 -22.21 7.55
C ASN A 24 0.93 -22.05 6.93
N SER A 25 0.48 -20.81 6.70
CA SER A 25 -0.81 -20.60 6.04
C SER A 25 -0.80 -21.19 4.63
N ARG A 26 -1.89 -21.86 4.29
CA ARG A 26 -2.12 -22.44 2.96
C ARG A 26 -2.77 -21.44 2.00
N ASP A 27 -3.23 -20.31 2.53
CA ASP A 27 -3.75 -19.23 1.71
C ASP A 27 -2.61 -18.57 0.93
N ASP A 28 -2.93 -18.02 -0.22
CA ASP A 28 -2.02 -17.27 -1.08
C ASP A 28 -1.81 -15.82 -0.59
N ILE A 29 -2.78 -15.26 0.14
CA ILE A 29 -2.73 -13.90 0.68
C ILE A 29 -1.49 -13.64 1.57
N PRO A 30 -1.13 -14.50 2.56
CA PRO A 30 0.03 -14.26 3.41
C PRO A 30 1.36 -14.18 2.64
N ALA A 31 1.52 -14.96 1.56
CA ALA A 31 2.72 -14.91 0.73
C ALA A 31 2.84 -13.56 0.01
N VAL A 32 1.74 -13.07 -0.57
CA VAL A 32 1.67 -11.75 -1.21
C VAL A 32 1.94 -10.63 -0.20
N LEU A 33 1.29 -10.69 0.97
CA LEU A 33 1.47 -9.70 2.03
C LEU A 33 2.90 -9.69 2.57
N LYS A 34 3.59 -10.83 2.64
CA LYS A 34 5.02 -10.87 3.03
C LYS A 34 5.90 -10.13 2.05
N GLY A 35 5.68 -10.32 0.74
CA GLY A 35 6.41 -9.58 -0.29
C GLY A 35 6.19 -8.07 -0.17
N LEU A 36 4.94 -7.66 0.03
CA LEU A 36 4.58 -6.25 0.25
C LEU A 36 5.17 -5.69 1.55
N GLN A 37 5.13 -6.46 2.64
CA GLN A 37 5.72 -6.10 3.94
C GLN A 37 7.23 -5.87 3.80
N HIS A 38 7.96 -6.81 3.19
CA HIS A 38 9.39 -6.69 2.97
C HIS A 38 9.72 -5.43 2.16
N ARG A 39 8.99 -5.18 1.07
CA ARG A 39 9.23 -3.99 0.24
C ARG A 39 8.92 -2.69 0.97
N TYR A 40 7.85 -2.68 1.76
CA TYR A 40 7.44 -1.53 2.55
C TYR A 40 8.45 -1.20 3.66
N VAL A 41 9.03 -2.20 4.32
CA VAL A 41 10.01 -2.01 5.40
C VAL A 41 11.36 -1.58 4.84
N GLU A 42 11.88 -2.29 3.83
CA GLU A 42 13.23 -2.07 3.33
C GLU A 42 13.34 -0.82 2.45
N ARG A 43 12.36 -0.58 1.57
CA ARG A 43 12.48 0.40 0.47
C ARG A 43 11.21 1.20 0.27
N ARG A 44 10.66 1.71 1.37
CA ARG A 44 9.40 2.47 1.39
C ARG A 44 9.40 3.64 0.42
N GLU A 45 10.46 4.45 0.43
CA GLU A 45 10.55 5.69 -0.35
C GLU A 45 10.58 5.39 -1.85
N GLU A 46 11.38 4.40 -2.25
CA GLU A 46 11.46 3.95 -3.64
C GLU A 46 10.12 3.37 -4.12
N LEU A 47 9.48 2.55 -3.29
CA LEU A 47 8.13 2.03 -3.56
C LEU A 47 7.13 3.17 -3.75
N PHE A 48 7.17 4.18 -2.89
CA PHE A 48 6.23 5.30 -2.93
C PHE A 48 6.47 6.19 -4.16
N GLY A 49 7.73 6.45 -4.50
CA GLY A 49 8.07 7.15 -5.74
C GLY A 49 7.54 6.43 -6.98
N LEU A 50 7.64 5.09 -7.02
CA LEU A 50 7.06 4.29 -8.10
C LEU A 50 5.54 4.41 -8.17
N LEU A 51 4.85 4.40 -7.03
CA LEU A 51 3.39 4.55 -6.98
C LEU A 51 2.95 5.92 -7.51
N GLU A 52 3.67 6.98 -7.15
CA GLU A 52 3.37 8.32 -7.67
C GLU A 52 3.62 8.44 -9.17
N ALA A 53 4.71 7.84 -9.65
CA ALA A 53 5.07 7.89 -11.06
C ALA A 53 4.14 7.06 -11.96
N HIS A 54 3.64 5.91 -11.47
CA HIS A 54 2.94 4.95 -12.32
C HIS A 54 1.42 4.91 -12.07
N ILE A 55 0.94 5.20 -10.86
CA ILE A 55 -0.51 5.22 -10.61
C ILE A 55 -1.07 6.56 -11.07
N ARG A 56 -1.40 6.61 -12.37
CA ARG A 56 -2.00 7.74 -13.11
C ARG A 56 -1.03 8.90 -13.36
N PRO A 57 0.04 8.68 -14.15
CA PRO A 57 0.90 9.77 -14.61
C PRO A 57 0.07 10.86 -15.29
N GLY A 58 0.35 12.12 -14.98
CA GLY A 58 -0.30 13.29 -15.60
C GLY A 58 -1.71 13.63 -15.11
N THR A 59 -2.26 12.90 -14.12
CA THR A 59 -3.52 13.32 -13.47
C THR A 59 -3.22 14.36 -12.38
N ASP A 60 -3.94 15.48 -12.39
CA ASP A 60 -3.89 16.45 -11.29
C ASP A 60 -4.28 15.77 -9.95
N ARG A 61 -3.34 15.79 -9.01
CA ARG A 61 -3.46 15.14 -7.70
C ARG A 61 -4.32 15.95 -6.74
N THR A 62 -4.58 17.22 -7.02
CA THR A 62 -5.38 18.10 -6.17
C THR A 62 -6.87 17.83 -6.34
N VAL A 63 -7.29 17.38 -7.53
CA VAL A 63 -8.69 17.13 -7.90
C VAL A 63 -9.14 15.66 -7.75
N GLY A 64 -10.47 15.48 -7.68
CA GLY A 64 -11.13 14.17 -7.63
C GLY A 64 -11.49 13.67 -6.23
N ARG A 65 -12.16 12.52 -6.16
CA ARG A 65 -12.75 11.97 -4.93
C ARG A 65 -11.67 11.65 -3.88
N PRO A 66 -11.67 12.32 -2.71
CA PRO A 66 -10.86 11.92 -1.58
C PRO A 66 -11.43 10.62 -1.00
N GLY A 67 -10.56 9.68 -0.59
CA GLY A 67 -11.03 8.47 0.11
C GLY A 67 -10.15 7.23 -0.05
N MET A 68 -9.23 7.20 -1.02
CA MET A 68 -8.32 6.06 -1.19
C MET A 68 -6.96 6.50 -1.70
N ASP A 69 -5.95 6.33 -0.85
CA ASP A 69 -4.54 6.59 -1.14
C ASP A 69 -3.97 5.57 -2.14
N LEU A 70 -2.81 5.90 -2.73
CA LEU A 70 -2.19 5.07 -3.77
C LEU A 70 -1.71 3.73 -3.22
N TRP A 71 -1.24 3.70 -1.98
CA TRP A 71 -0.81 2.49 -1.28
C TRP A 71 -1.97 1.49 -1.15
N ARG A 72 -3.14 1.93 -0.67
CA ARG A 72 -4.31 1.06 -0.54
C ARG A 72 -4.79 0.52 -1.89
N ARG A 73 -4.68 1.30 -2.96
CA ARG A 73 -5.01 0.83 -4.33
C ARG A 73 -4.07 -0.26 -4.80
N LEU A 74 -2.76 -0.13 -4.56
CA LEU A 74 -1.79 -1.18 -4.87
C LEU A 74 -2.17 -2.46 -4.12
N VAL A 75 -2.33 -2.38 -2.80
CA VAL A 75 -2.61 -3.55 -1.97
C VAL A 75 -3.87 -4.26 -2.47
N LEU A 76 -4.98 -3.53 -2.67
CA LEU A 76 -6.23 -4.10 -3.17
C LEU A 76 -6.15 -4.64 -4.60
N GLY A 77 -5.26 -4.10 -5.45
CA GLY A 77 -5.07 -4.57 -6.82
C GLY A 77 -4.17 -5.80 -6.92
N VAL A 78 -3.34 -6.07 -5.91
CA VAL A 78 -2.45 -7.24 -5.86
C VAL A 78 -3.11 -8.42 -5.17
N LEU A 79 -3.98 -8.17 -4.20
CA LEU A 79 -4.81 -9.20 -3.57
C LEU A 79 -5.86 -9.70 -4.58
N LYS A 80 -5.89 -11.02 -4.82
CA LYS A 80 -6.88 -11.71 -5.65
C LYS A 80 -7.99 -12.31 -4.81
#